data_AF-A0A8J5WR58-F1
#
_entry.id   AF-A0A8J5WR58-F1
#
_cell.length_a   1.000
_cell.length_b   1.000
_cell.length_c   1.000
_cell.angle_alpha   90.00
_cell.angle_beta   90.00
_cell.angle_gamma   90.00
#
_symmetry.space_group_name_H-M   'P 1'
#
loop_
_entity.id
_entity.type
_entity.pdbx_description
1 polymer ?
#
loop_
_entity_poly.entity_id
_entity_poly.type
_entity_poly.pdbx_seq_one_letter_code
_entity_poly.pdbx_strand_id
1 'polypeptide(L)'
;MESQGLDMKVTALVSDNIGTLAGGRYVDSDVVAVVILSAGTNAAYVEHANAIPKWNGLLPRSGNMVINLEWGNFKTERLPRSEYDNALDFESLKPGYGLLLHTLIR
;
A
#
# COMPACT_ATOMS: atom_id res chain seq x y z
N MET A 1 -1.65 -2.12 26.78
CA MET A 1 -0.60 -1.13 27.16
C MET A 1 -0.74 -0.78 28.63
N GLU A 2 -1.92 -0.36 29.08
CA GLU A 2 -2.23 -0.28 30.51
C GLU A 2 -2.07 -1.63 31.24
N SER A 3 -2.48 -2.73 30.60
CA SER A 3 -2.26 -4.10 31.12
C SER A 3 -0.79 -4.51 31.24
N GLN A 4 0.14 -3.75 30.66
CA GLN A 4 1.58 -3.92 30.81
C GLN A 4 2.23 -2.79 31.64
N GLY A 5 1.42 -1.92 32.28
CA GLY A 5 1.91 -0.78 33.06
C GLY A 5 2.61 0.30 32.24
N LEU A 6 2.38 0.35 30.92
CA LEU A 6 3.03 1.29 30.03
C LEU A 6 2.14 2.52 29.80
N ASP A 7 2.60 3.69 30.25
CA ASP A 7 2.00 4.99 29.94
C ASP A 7 2.43 5.45 28.54
N MET A 8 1.62 5.10 27.54
CA MET A 8 1.88 5.43 26.14
C MET A 8 0.55 5.59 25.40
N LYS A 9 0.48 6.61 24.54
CA LYS A 9 -0.71 6.93 23.75
C LYS A 9 -0.43 6.75 22.26
N VAL A 10 -1.24 5.95 21.59
CA VAL A 10 -1.20 5.80 20.13
C VAL A 10 -1.92 6.99 19.48
N THR A 11 -1.18 7.79 18.71
CA THR A 11 -1.71 9.00 18.04
C THR A 11 -1.95 8.82 16.55
N ALA A 12 -1.35 7.80 15.96
CA ALA A 12 -1.51 7.45 14.55
C ALA A 12 -1.43 5.94 14.36
N LEU A 13 -2.24 5.44 13.42
CA LEU A 13 -2.15 4.09 12.88
C LEU A 13 -1.93 4.23 11.37
N VAL A 14 -0.84 3.66 10.87
CA VAL A 14 -0.44 3.79 9.48
C VAL A 14 -0.04 2.44 8.90
N SER A 15 -0.23 2.28 7.59
CA SER A 15 0.40 1.21 6.84
C SER A 15 1.91 1.50 6.70
N ASP A 16 2.70 0.45 6.51
CA ASP A 16 4.16 0.52 6.32
C ASP A 16 4.57 1.46 5.17
N ASN A 17 3.89 1.38 4.02
CA ASN A 17 4.09 2.26 2.88
C ASN A 17 3.70 3.72 3.18
N ILE A 18 2.63 3.99 3.93
CA ILE A 18 2.27 5.34 4.38
C ILE A 18 3.34 5.89 5.32
N GLY A 19 3.85 5.07 6.25
CA GLY A 19 4.97 5.45 7.11
C GLY A 19 6.23 5.77 6.31
N THR A 20 6.53 4.97 5.29
CA THR A 20 7.65 5.20 4.36
C THR A 20 7.48 6.51 3.59
N LEU A 21 6.27 6.80 3.10
CA LEU A 21 5.95 8.07 2.42
C LEU A 21 6.13 9.26 3.36
N ALA A 22 5.64 9.16 4.60
CA ALA A 22 5.77 10.22 5.59
C ALA A 22 7.25 10.49 5.94
N GLY A 23 8.04 9.44 6.14
CA GLY A 23 9.47 9.54 6.41
C GLY A 23 10.26 10.12 5.22
N GLY A 24 9.96 9.67 3.99
CA GLY A 24 10.56 10.23 2.78
C GLY A 24 10.22 11.71 2.61
N ARG A 25 8.94 12.07 2.78
CA ARG A 25 8.47 13.45 2.67
C ARG A 25 9.05 14.37 3.75
N TYR A 26 9.34 13.83 4.93
CA TYR A 26 10.00 14.58 6.01
C TYR A 26 11.41 15.04 5.61
N VAL A 27 12.13 14.23 4.82
CA VAL A 27 13.49 14.54 4.34
C VAL A 27 13.46 15.37 3.05
N ASP A 28 12.53 15.07 2.14
CA ASP A 28 12.39 15.73 0.84
C ASP A 28 10.92 16.03 0.55
N SER A 29 10.59 17.32 0.43
CA SER A 29 9.21 17.78 0.23
C SER A 29 8.58 17.35 -1.10
N ASP A 30 9.36 16.86 -2.06
CA ASP A 30 8.90 16.50 -3.41
C ASP A 30 8.49 15.02 -3.52
N VAL A 31 8.65 14.22 -2.46
CA VAL A 31 8.30 12.78 -2.46
C VAL A 31 6.78 12.56 -2.56
N VAL A 32 6.25 12.36 -3.75
CA VAL A 32 4.80 12.18 -4.00
C VAL A 32 4.30 10.74 -3.92
N ALA A 33 5.19 9.76 -4.03
CA ALA A 33 4.85 8.35 -3.98
C ALA A 33 6.00 7.53 -3.41
N VAL A 34 5.68 6.34 -2.93
CA VAL A 34 6.66 5.33 -2.49
C VAL A 34 6.24 3.95 -2.97
N VAL A 35 7.25 3.10 -3.14
CA VAL A 35 7.09 1.72 -3.56
C VAL A 35 7.90 0.83 -2.63
N ILE A 36 7.26 -0.20 -2.10
CA ILE A 36 7.90 -1.26 -1.33
C ILE A 36 8.15 -2.44 -2.26
N LEU A 37 9.41 -2.86 -2.36
CA LEU A 37 9.86 -4.05 -3.06
C LEU A 37 10.66 -4.90 -2.07
N SER A 38 10.00 -5.90 -1.50
CA SER A 38 10.60 -6.84 -0.55
C SER A 38 9.90 -8.20 -0.67
N ALA A 39 9.79 -8.97 0.40
CA ALA A 39 8.98 -10.20 0.43
C ALA A 39 7.51 -9.96 0.00
N GLY A 40 7.02 -8.73 0.17
CA GLY A 40 5.78 -8.24 -0.42
C GLY A 40 6.03 -7.02 -1.29
N THR A 41 4.98 -6.61 -2.02
CA THR A 41 4.99 -5.34 -2.75
C THR A 41 3.74 -4.54 -2.48
N ASN A 42 3.92 -3.24 -2.24
CA ASN A 42 2.85 -2.27 -2.11
C ASN A 42 3.33 -0.90 -2.58
N ALA A 43 2.40 0.03 -2.79
CA ALA A 43 2.70 1.42 -3.07
C ALA A 43 1.68 2.35 -2.42
N ALA A 44 2.14 3.55 -2.11
CA ALA A 44 1.29 4.64 -1.63
C ALA A 44 1.67 5.93 -2.34
N TYR A 45 0.69 6.82 -2.53
CA TYR A 45 0.91 8.13 -3.16
C TYR A 45 0.01 9.20 -2.57
N VAL A 46 0.36 10.46 -2.81
CA VAL A 46 -0.46 11.63 -2.47
C VAL A 46 -1.43 11.91 -3.63
N GLU A 47 -2.72 11.80 -3.36
CA GLU A 47 -3.80 12.10 -4.31
C GLU A 47 -4.50 13.40 -3.92
N HIS A 48 -5.07 14.10 -4.90
CA HIS A 48 -5.98 15.20 -4.64
C HIS A 48 -7.31 14.67 -4.09
N ALA A 49 -7.73 15.17 -2.92
CA ALA A 49 -8.90 14.64 -2.23
C ALA A 49 -10.20 14.81 -3.05
N ASN A 50 -10.28 15.82 -3.92
CA ASN A 50 -11.41 16.02 -4.83
C ASN A 50 -11.45 15.02 -6.00
N ALA A 51 -10.35 14.32 -6.29
CA ALA A 51 -10.24 13.28 -7.31
C ALA A 51 -10.62 11.89 -6.77
N ILE A 52 -11.15 11.79 -5.53
CA ILE A 52 -11.57 10.54 -4.90
C ILE A 52 -13.11 10.52 -4.80
N PRO A 53 -13.84 10.00 -5.81
CA PRO A 53 -15.31 10.07 -5.83
C PRO A 53 -15.98 9.33 -4.67
N LYS A 54 -15.30 8.33 -4.09
CA LYS A 54 -15.79 7.56 -2.94
C LYS A 54 -15.57 8.27 -1.59
N TRP A 55 -14.89 9.42 -1.55
CA TRP A 55 -14.66 10.17 -0.33
C TRP A 55 -15.88 11.01 0.02
N ASN A 56 -16.55 10.64 1.11
CA ASN A 56 -17.75 11.33 1.60
C ASN A 56 -17.48 12.21 2.84
N GLY A 57 -16.21 12.33 3.26
CA GLY A 57 -15.81 13.13 4.41
C GLY A 57 -15.58 14.60 4.04
N LEU A 58 -15.32 15.42 5.06
CA LEU A 58 -14.83 16.78 4.83
C LEU A 58 -13.51 16.73 4.07
N LEU A 59 -13.32 17.65 3.12
CA LEU A 59 -12.06 17.77 2.42
C LEU A 59 -10.95 18.19 3.41
N PRO A 60 -9.77 17.55 3.37
CA PRO A 60 -8.62 17.99 4.15
C PRO A 60 -8.24 19.43 3.81
N ARG A 61 -7.76 20.20 4.80
CA ARG A 61 -7.31 21.59 4.58
C ARG A 61 -6.21 21.70 3.53
N SER A 62 -5.37 20.68 3.39
CA SER A 62 -4.31 20.61 2.38
C SER A 62 -4.84 20.36 0.96
N GLY A 63 -6.10 19.95 0.81
CA GLY A 63 -6.67 19.47 -0.45
C GLY A 63 -6.18 18.09 -0.89
N ASN A 64 -5.30 17.44 -0.12
CA ASN A 64 -4.63 16.19 -0.49
C ASN A 64 -4.89 15.07 0.52
N MET A 65 -4.81 13.82 0.04
CA MET A 65 -5.01 12.59 0.81
C MET A 65 -3.98 11.54 0.40
N VAL A 66 -3.40 10.83 1.37
CA VAL A 66 -2.52 9.70 1.07
C VAL A 66 -3.37 8.46 0.77
N ILE A 67 -3.07 7.78 -0.33
CA ILE A 67 -3.75 6.55 -0.76
C ILE A 67 -2.78 5.38 -0.65
N ASN A 68 -3.14 4.41 0.19
CA ASN A 68 -2.56 3.07 0.14
C ASN A 68 -3.26 2.28 -0.98
N LEU A 69 -2.49 1.82 -1.95
CA LEU A 69 -3.03 1.13 -3.13
C LEU A 69 -3.34 -0.35 -2.87
N GLU A 70 -2.63 -1.00 -1.94
CA GLU A 70 -2.64 -2.46 -1.80
C GLU A 70 -2.41 -3.17 -3.15
N TRP A 71 -1.46 -2.65 -3.93
CA TRP A 71 -1.35 -2.96 -5.35
C TRP A 71 -0.86 -4.38 -5.66
N GLY A 72 -0.39 -5.13 -4.65
CA GLY A 72 0.10 -6.49 -4.84
C GLY A 72 -1.01 -7.39 -5.36
N ASN A 73 -2.26 -7.02 -5.06
CA ASN A 73 -3.47 -7.70 -5.54
C ASN A 73 -3.96 -7.22 -6.91
N PHE A 74 -3.22 -6.35 -7.60
CA PHE A 74 -3.56 -5.91 -8.95
C PHE A 74 -3.57 -7.12 -9.91
N LYS A 75 -4.60 -7.19 -10.75
CA LYS A 75 -4.82 -8.27 -11.70
C LYS A 75 -5.34 -7.74 -13.03
N THR A 76 -4.74 -8.22 -14.11
CA THR A 76 -5.20 -7.99 -15.49
C THR A 76 -4.70 -9.12 -16.37
N GLU A 77 -5.43 -9.44 -17.44
CA GLU A 77 -5.00 -10.41 -18.46
C GLU A 77 -3.72 -9.99 -19.18
N ARG A 78 -3.36 -8.70 -19.09
CA ARG A 78 -2.12 -8.15 -19.66
C ARG A 78 -0.88 -8.42 -18.81
N LEU A 79 -1.03 -8.95 -17.59
CA LEU A 79 0.14 -9.41 -16.81
C LEU A 79 0.74 -10.63 -17.54
N PRO A 80 2.03 -10.61 -17.88
CA PRO A 80 2.64 -11.65 -18.70
C PRO A 80 2.91 -12.92 -17.89
N ARG A 81 1.87 -13.59 -17.39
CA ARG A 81 1.97 -14.78 -16.52
C ARG A 81 2.33 -16.02 -17.32
N SER A 82 3.24 -16.80 -16.76
CA SER A 82 3.67 -18.12 -17.22
C SER A 82 2.90 -19.23 -16.49
N GLU A 83 3.13 -20.48 -16.90
CA GLU A 83 2.61 -21.65 -16.18
C GLU A 83 3.13 -21.74 -14.74
N TYR A 84 4.37 -21.28 -14.49
CA TYR A 84 4.96 -21.25 -13.14
C TYR A 84 4.24 -20.26 -12.22
N ASP A 85 3.84 -19.09 -12.73
CA ASP A 85 3.09 -18.11 -11.94
C ASP A 85 1.69 -18.68 -11.57
N ASN A 86 1.07 -19.45 -12.46
CA ASN A 86 -0.23 -20.08 -12.20
C ASN A 86 -0.11 -21.24 -11.19
N ALA A 87 0.94 -22.05 -11.28
CA ALA A 87 1.20 -23.11 -10.30
C ALA A 87 1.48 -22.51 -8.91
N LEU A 88 2.31 -21.47 -8.84
CA LEU A 88 2.60 -20.74 -7.61
C LEU A 88 1.33 -20.16 -6.97
N ASP A 89 0.46 -19.52 -7.76
CA ASP A 89 -0.82 -18.99 -7.28
C ASP A 89 -1.74 -20.11 -6.75
N PHE A 90 -1.83 -21.23 -7.49
CA PHE A 90 -2.67 -22.37 -7.12
C PHE A 90 -2.24 -23.03 -5.79
N GLU A 91 -0.94 -23.14 -5.55
CA GLU A 91 -0.39 -23.72 -4.32
C GLU A 91 -0.26 -22.72 -3.16
N SER A 92 -0.52 -21.43 -3.41
CA SER A 92 -0.41 -20.39 -2.40
C SER A 92 -1.47 -20.54 -1.29
N LEU A 93 -1.22 -19.91 -0.14
CA LEU A 93 -2.19 -19.86 0.98
C LEU A 93 -3.51 -19.18 0.60
N LYS A 94 -3.50 -18.32 -0.44
CA LYS A 94 -4.67 -17.57 -0.90
C LYS A 94 -4.69 -17.51 -2.44
N PRO A 95 -5.14 -18.59 -3.10
CA PRO A 95 -5.21 -18.63 -4.56
C PRO A 95 -6.08 -17.50 -5.11
N GLY A 96 -5.62 -16.87 -6.19
CA GLY A 96 -6.27 -15.74 -6.85
C GLY A 96 -6.00 -14.38 -6.20
N TYR A 97 -5.14 -14.31 -5.19
CA TYR A 97 -4.68 -13.08 -4.55
C TYR A 97 -3.19 -12.86 -4.81
N GLY A 98 -2.75 -11.60 -4.77
CA GLY A 98 -1.32 -11.28 -4.90
C GLY A 98 -0.76 -11.51 -6.31
N LEU A 99 -1.58 -11.48 -7.36
CA LEU A 99 -1.14 -11.82 -8.72
C LEU A 99 0.02 -10.95 -9.22
N LEU A 100 -0.01 -9.65 -8.95
CA LEU A 100 1.12 -8.78 -9.30
C LEU A 100 2.37 -9.17 -8.50
N LEU A 101 2.21 -9.45 -7.20
CA LEU A 101 3.32 -9.92 -6.36
C LEU A 101 3.94 -11.20 -6.91
N HIS A 102 3.14 -12.23 -7.17
CA HIS A 102 3.62 -13.52 -7.70
C HIS A 102 4.36 -13.36 -9.02
N THR A 103 3.91 -12.44 -9.89
CA THR A 103 4.56 -12.16 -11.18
C THR A 103 5.92 -11.47 -11.01
N LEU A 104 6.14 -10.72 -9.93
CA LEU A 104 7.37 -9.97 -9.68
C LEU A 104 8.47 -10.79 -8.97
N ILE A 105 8.11 -11.86 -8.28
CA ILE A 105 9.03 -12.66 -7.44
C ILE A 105 9.60 -13.91 -8.15
N ARG A 106 9.65 -13.88 -9.49
CA ARG A 106 10.24 -14.95 -10.30
C ARG A 106 11.70 -15.20 -9.99
#